data_AF-A0AAE1EZC5-F1
#
_entry.id   AF-A0AAE1EZC5-F1
#
_cell.length_a   1.000
_cell.length_b   1.000
_cell.length_c   1.000
_cell.angle_alpha   90.00
_cell.angle_beta   90.00
_cell.angle_gamma   90.00
#
_symmetry.space_group_name_H-M   'P 1'
#
loop_
_entity.id
_entity.type
_entity.pdbx_description
1 polymer ?
#
loop_
_entity_poly.entity_id
_entity_poly.type
_entity_poly.pdbx_seq_one_letter_code
_entity_poly.pdbx_strand_id
1 'polypeptide(L)'
;MVEVEAQVVGGPVHLAGDTVQVCVTVTAPALDPASTAQSSDVCEVLAWGSAQIHCQCSVNESRVLLPPSSPKQTEERAVTNADTSFAPCRGERGRVVLSTKPKILFCDLHLLPGESRSFVYKEMLPCDAPPTYRGQLLKYVYKITIGTQRLGAPTKLLRIPFRVIVLQGLSEACVYSESGELAPTNPFLHTPQRDTPRYTAFQIIQNASMRKNLNQYNITNTRGKVVRFCIYKTNFRLGEDIVATLDFSEAQVKCVQYSVTLQSEEIITENCRQRANQKPMLVPYSKSHEVCLNLSHTHLLLPIPLHVTPTFTTDLVSVQWHLHFEFVTSVGDVKGPSEPNTRDDQVEWRAPSCVDIETMVWDLPINILPTMPSQVAQAVCMPTLHVLPL
;
A
#
# COMPACT_ATOMS: atom_id res chain seq x y z
N MET A 1 -26.10 4.76 27.20
CA MET A 1 -24.64 4.66 27.47
C MET A 1 -23.97 5.86 26.83
N VAL A 2 -22.87 6.40 27.36
CA VAL A 2 -22.15 7.49 26.68
C VAL A 2 -21.46 6.90 25.45
N GLU A 3 -21.56 7.55 24.30
CA GLU A 3 -20.99 7.07 23.05
C GLU A 3 -19.90 8.03 22.57
N VAL A 4 -18.75 7.47 22.17
CA VAL A 4 -17.67 8.20 21.51
C VAL A 4 -17.63 7.79 20.06
N GLU A 5 -17.95 8.74 19.19
CA GLU A 5 -17.90 8.60 17.75
C GLU A 5 -16.66 9.32 17.22
N ALA A 6 -15.94 8.70 16.30
CA ALA A 6 -14.77 9.28 15.68
C ALA A 6 -14.82 9.11 14.17
N GLN A 7 -14.71 10.22 13.45
CA GLN A 7 -14.76 10.29 12.00
C GLN A 7 -13.44 10.82 11.43
N VAL A 8 -12.78 10.02 10.60
CA VAL A 8 -11.56 10.45 9.90
C VAL A 8 -11.93 11.35 8.73
N VAL A 9 -11.46 12.60 8.77
CA VAL A 9 -11.75 13.62 7.76
C VAL A 9 -10.83 13.40 6.56
N GLY A 10 -11.40 13.37 5.35
CA GLY A 10 -10.65 13.15 4.11
C GLY A 10 -10.44 11.67 3.74
N GLY A 11 -10.96 10.74 4.54
CA GLY A 11 -10.92 9.31 4.27
C GLY A 11 -9.83 8.56 5.04
N PRO A 12 -9.76 7.23 4.92
CA PRO A 12 -8.90 6.37 5.73
C PRO A 12 -7.47 6.22 5.17
N VAL A 13 -7.12 6.94 4.10
CA VAL A 13 -5.82 6.83 3.44
C VAL A 13 -5.15 8.20 3.38
N HIS A 14 -3.92 8.28 3.88
CA HIS A 14 -3.14 9.51 3.96
C HIS A 14 -1.73 9.30 3.41
N LEU A 15 -1.05 10.38 3.05
CA LEU A 15 0.37 10.34 2.68
C LEU A 15 1.23 10.62 3.91
N ALA A 16 2.45 10.07 3.91
CA ALA A 16 3.49 10.58 4.79
C ALA A 16 3.71 12.09 4.51
N GLY A 17 3.77 12.91 5.57
CA GLY A 17 3.78 14.37 5.47
C GLY A 17 2.39 15.04 5.52
N ASP A 18 1.30 14.30 5.32
CA ASP A 18 -0.05 14.88 5.43
C ASP A 18 -0.46 15.12 6.89
N THR A 19 -1.37 16.09 7.09
CA THR A 19 -2.10 16.24 8.35
C THR A 19 -3.31 15.31 8.39
N VAL A 20 -3.32 14.37 9.32
CA VAL A 20 -4.46 13.53 9.64
C VAL A 20 -5.38 14.30 10.58
N GLN A 21 -6.66 14.36 10.24
CA GLN A 21 -7.68 15.03 11.03
C GLN A 21 -8.80 14.05 11.39
N VAL A 22 -9.21 14.05 12.66
CA VAL A 22 -10.32 13.24 13.17
C VAL A 22 -11.27 14.14 13.94
N CYS A 23 -12.56 14.09 13.58
CA CYS A 23 -13.62 14.68 14.39
C CYS A 23 -14.06 13.64 15.42
N VAL A 24 -14.01 13.99 16.71
CA VAL A 24 -14.39 13.12 17.82
C VAL A 24 -15.61 13.73 18.49
N THR A 25 -16.74 13.06 18.43
CA THR A 25 -18.00 13.48 19.05
C THR A 25 -18.28 12.57 20.24
N VAL A 26 -18.53 13.18 21.40
CA VAL A 26 -18.94 12.47 22.61
C VAL A 26 -20.40 12.82 22.88
N THR A 27 -21.25 11.81 22.96
CA THR A 27 -22.71 11.95 23.11
C THR A 27 -23.17 11.26 24.38
N ALA A 28 -23.86 12.01 25.25
CA ALA A 28 -24.51 11.44 26.42
C ALA A 28 -25.87 10.83 26.03
N PRO A 29 -26.28 9.73 26.69
CA PRO A 29 -27.58 9.12 26.41
C PRO A 29 -28.73 10.08 26.73
N ALA A 30 -29.78 10.03 25.91
CA ALA A 30 -31.02 10.72 26.24
C ALA A 30 -31.72 10.04 27.42
N LEU A 31 -32.42 10.83 28.25
CA LEU A 31 -33.29 10.29 29.30
C LEU A 31 -34.54 9.67 28.69
N ASP A 32 -34.92 8.47 29.15
CA ASP A 32 -36.18 7.86 28.76
C ASP A 32 -37.35 8.64 29.39
N PRO A 33 -38.34 9.09 28.59
CA PRO A 33 -39.46 9.90 29.10
C PRO A 33 -40.34 9.17 30.13
N ALA A 34 -40.29 7.84 30.16
CA ALA A 34 -41.04 6.99 31.11
C ALA A 34 -40.37 6.86 32.50
N SER A 35 -39.12 7.31 32.65
CA SER A 35 -38.34 7.24 33.90
C SER A 35 -38.36 8.55 34.69
N THR A 36 -39.46 9.31 34.59
CA THR A 36 -39.65 10.63 35.22
C THR A 36 -39.94 10.51 36.72
N ALA A 37 -38.96 10.01 37.48
CA ALA A 37 -38.86 10.24 38.91
C ALA A 37 -37.40 10.07 39.32
N GLN A 38 -36.77 11.16 39.78
CA GLN A 38 -35.41 11.27 40.32
C GLN A 38 -34.28 11.47 39.29
N SER A 39 -34.04 12.73 38.90
CA SER A 39 -32.86 13.49 39.33
C SER A 39 -32.50 14.57 38.31
N SER A 40 -32.54 15.82 38.76
CA SER A 40 -32.10 17.01 38.03
C SER A 40 -30.56 17.13 37.95
N ASP A 41 -29.83 16.04 38.20
CA ASP A 41 -28.37 16.02 38.42
C ASP A 41 -27.64 14.89 37.66
N VAL A 42 -28.28 14.26 36.67
CA VAL A 42 -27.61 13.22 35.84
C VAL A 42 -26.72 13.89 34.80
N CYS A 43 -25.60 14.44 35.23
CA CYS A 43 -24.53 14.87 34.35
C CYS A 43 -23.54 13.71 34.16
N GLU A 44 -23.29 13.34 32.91
CA GLU A 44 -22.22 12.40 32.61
C GLU A 44 -20.88 13.13 32.62
N VAL A 45 -19.95 12.63 33.44
CA VAL A 45 -18.62 13.25 33.63
C VAL A 45 -17.55 12.34 33.03
N LEU A 46 -16.85 12.85 32.02
CA LEU A 46 -15.63 12.23 31.49
C LEU A 46 -14.42 12.97 32.03
N ALA A 47 -13.56 12.27 32.77
CA ALA A 47 -12.37 12.86 33.40
C ALA A 47 -11.40 13.42 32.35
N TRP A 48 -11.18 12.69 31.26
CA TRP A 48 -10.31 13.12 30.17
C TRP A 48 -10.56 12.36 28.87
N GLY A 49 -10.13 12.97 27.77
CA GLY A 49 -10.02 12.36 26.45
C GLY A 49 -8.71 12.73 25.80
N SER A 50 -7.99 11.77 25.22
CA SER A 50 -6.71 12.00 24.53
C SER A 50 -6.60 11.16 23.27
N ALA A 51 -5.88 11.67 22.27
CA ALA A 51 -5.69 11.00 20.99
C ALA A 51 -4.23 10.99 20.57
N GLN A 52 -3.83 9.94 19.87
CA GLN A 52 -2.47 9.74 19.38
C GLN A 52 -2.43 8.84 18.17
N ILE A 53 -1.46 9.09 17.28
CA ILE A 53 -1.15 8.21 16.14
C ILE A 53 0.05 7.36 16.49
N HIS A 54 -0.03 6.07 16.18
CA HIS A 54 1.12 5.19 16.25
C HIS A 54 1.18 4.21 15.07
N CYS A 55 2.39 3.78 14.75
CA CYS A 55 2.67 2.70 13.81
C CYS A 55 3.37 1.55 14.55
N GLN A 56 2.82 0.35 14.37
CA GLN A 56 3.40 -0.88 14.87
C GLN A 56 4.04 -1.66 13.74
N CYS A 57 5.28 -2.06 13.96
CA CYS A 57 6.01 -2.99 13.13
C CYS A 57 6.03 -4.36 13.81
N SER A 58 5.42 -5.35 13.17
CA SER A 58 5.59 -6.75 13.53
C SER A 58 6.47 -7.40 12.47
N VAL A 59 7.46 -8.17 12.90
CA VAL A 59 8.42 -8.83 12.01
C VAL A 59 8.37 -10.33 12.17
N ASN A 60 8.82 -11.05 11.16
CA ASN A 60 9.10 -12.47 11.26
C ASN A 60 10.46 -12.66 11.96
N GLU A 61 10.41 -12.97 13.25
CA GLU A 61 11.57 -13.18 14.13
C GLU A 61 12.42 -14.41 13.75
N SER A 62 12.07 -15.20 12.74
CA SER A 62 12.93 -16.26 12.20
C SER A 62 13.81 -15.80 11.02
N ARG A 63 13.55 -14.59 10.52
CA ARG A 63 14.24 -14.07 9.33
C ARG A 63 14.82 -12.68 9.52
N VAL A 64 14.12 -11.80 10.25
CA VAL A 64 14.50 -10.41 10.44
C VAL A 64 15.06 -10.23 11.86
N LEU A 65 16.25 -9.64 11.97
CA LEU A 65 16.80 -9.14 13.22
C LEU A 65 16.33 -7.70 13.40
N LEU A 66 15.70 -7.41 14.54
CA LEU A 66 15.38 -6.05 14.92
C LEU A 66 16.60 -5.38 15.53
N PRO A 67 16.92 -4.13 15.15
CA PRO A 67 17.92 -3.35 15.86
C PRO A 67 17.45 -3.12 17.32
N PRO A 68 18.37 -2.88 18.27
CA PRO A 68 18.00 -2.65 19.67
C PRO A 68 16.94 -1.54 19.82
N SER A 69 16.02 -1.72 20.77
CA SER A 69 14.99 -0.72 21.08
C SER A 69 15.62 0.55 21.63
N SER A 70 15.21 1.71 21.12
CA SER A 70 15.57 2.98 21.75
C SER A 70 14.86 3.10 23.11
N PRO A 71 15.43 3.84 24.08
CA PRO A 71 14.83 4.01 25.41
C PRO A 71 13.38 4.56 25.34
N LYS A 72 13.10 5.46 24.39
CA LYS A 72 11.74 6.02 24.15
C LYS A 72 10.68 4.95 23.85
N GLN A 73 11.05 3.85 23.18
CA GLN A 73 10.12 2.76 22.85
C GLN A 73 9.85 1.82 24.04
N THR A 74 10.74 1.86 25.05
CA THR A 74 10.61 1.06 26.28
C THR A 74 9.70 1.78 27.28
N GLU A 75 9.79 3.11 27.35
CA GLU A 75 8.93 3.94 28.21
C GLU A 75 7.44 3.87 27.83
N GLU A 76 7.09 3.85 26.54
CA GLU A 76 5.68 3.70 26.10
C GLU A 76 5.06 2.34 26.44
N ARG A 77 5.88 1.30 26.65
CA ARG A 77 5.43 -0.01 27.14
C ARG A 77 5.33 -0.06 28.67
N ALA A 78 5.99 0.87 29.37
CA ALA A 78 6.12 0.91 30.81
C ALA A 78 5.07 1.79 31.50
N VAL A 79 3.89 1.99 30.90
CA VAL A 79 2.77 2.65 31.59
C VAL A 79 2.29 1.73 32.70
N THR A 80 2.71 2.02 33.94
CA THR A 80 2.51 1.16 35.12
C THR A 80 1.05 1.10 35.57
N ASN A 81 0.25 2.14 35.29
CA ASN A 81 -1.16 2.26 35.69
C ASN A 81 -2.10 2.41 34.49
N ALA A 82 -2.25 1.36 33.69
CA ALA A 82 -2.98 1.39 32.43
C ALA A 82 -4.52 1.51 32.55
N ASP A 83 -5.07 1.47 33.77
CA ASP A 83 -6.52 1.51 33.99
C ASP A 83 -7.08 2.93 34.10
N THR A 84 -6.24 3.93 34.39
CA THR A 84 -6.65 5.35 34.49
C THR A 84 -5.79 6.29 33.65
N SER A 85 -4.77 5.77 32.97
CA SER A 85 -3.86 6.57 32.15
C SER A 85 -3.97 6.21 30.67
N PHE A 86 -3.56 7.14 29.82
CA PHE A 86 -3.58 6.93 28.39
C PHE A 86 -2.44 6.01 27.93
N ALA A 87 -2.78 4.73 27.71
CA ALA A 87 -1.89 3.70 27.21
C ALA A 87 -2.28 3.28 25.78
N PRO A 88 -1.93 4.06 24.74
CA PRO A 88 -2.40 3.89 23.35
C PRO A 88 -2.10 2.48 22.77
N CYS A 89 -0.92 1.96 23.09
CA CYS A 89 -0.38 0.71 22.56
C CYS A 89 -0.73 -0.50 23.45
N ARG A 90 -1.57 -0.34 24.49
CA ARG A 90 -1.94 -1.43 25.42
C ARG A 90 -2.57 -2.60 24.67
N GLY A 91 -1.97 -3.78 24.80
CA GLY A 91 -2.47 -5.03 24.20
C GLY A 91 -2.16 -5.20 22.70
N GLU A 92 -1.38 -4.29 22.12
CA GLU A 92 -0.98 -4.39 20.72
C GLU A 92 0.30 -5.21 20.54
N ARG A 93 0.41 -5.88 19.38
CA ARG A 93 1.57 -6.73 19.06
C ARG A 93 2.55 -5.98 18.15
N GLY A 94 3.83 -6.24 18.37
CA GLY A 94 4.92 -5.65 17.59
C GLY A 94 5.61 -4.48 18.29
N ARG A 95 6.60 -3.94 17.62
CA ARG A 95 7.41 -2.80 18.07
C ARG A 95 6.78 -1.50 17.57
N VAL A 96 6.67 -0.50 18.45
CA VAL A 96 6.24 0.83 18.04
C VAL A 96 7.40 1.50 17.30
N VAL A 97 7.20 1.76 16.00
CA VAL A 97 8.20 2.40 15.14
C VAL A 97 7.94 3.89 14.96
N LEU A 98 6.68 4.31 15.10
CA LEU A 98 6.28 5.70 15.09
C LEU A 98 5.23 5.90 16.17
N SER A 99 5.37 6.98 16.91
CA SER A 99 4.42 7.40 17.93
C SER A 99 4.44 8.91 18.02
N THR A 100 3.29 9.54 17.76
CA THR A 100 3.18 11.01 17.84
C THR A 100 3.02 11.44 19.29
N LYS A 101 3.15 12.74 19.59
CA LYS A 101 2.88 13.22 20.95
C LYS A 101 1.38 13.09 21.23
N PRO A 102 0.96 12.51 22.37
CA PRO A 102 -0.44 12.50 22.78
C PRO A 102 -1.01 13.92 22.84
N LYS A 103 -2.22 14.12 22.33
CA LYS A 103 -2.96 15.39 22.45
C LYS A 103 -4.22 15.19 23.27
N ILE A 104 -4.39 16.05 24.26
CA ILE A 104 -5.60 16.10 25.09
C ILE A 104 -6.71 16.75 24.27
N LEU A 105 -7.85 16.09 24.16
CA LEU A 105 -9.06 16.60 23.49
C LEU A 105 -9.94 17.39 24.45
N PHE A 106 -10.11 16.87 25.67
CA PHE A 106 -10.86 17.52 26.74
C PHE A 106 -10.37 17.01 28.11
N CYS A 107 -10.60 17.84 29.13
CA CYS A 107 -10.47 17.51 30.54
C CYS A 107 -11.79 17.85 31.21
N ASP A 108 -12.23 17.02 32.15
CA ASP A 108 -13.40 17.25 33.00
C ASP A 108 -14.64 17.67 32.18
N LEU A 109 -15.02 16.81 31.23
CA LEU A 109 -16.12 17.07 30.32
C LEU A 109 -17.44 16.66 30.97
N HIS A 110 -18.29 17.66 31.23
CA HIS A 110 -19.65 17.53 31.70
C HIS A 110 -20.63 17.56 30.53
N LEU A 111 -21.45 16.52 30.39
CA LEU A 111 -22.52 16.42 29.39
C LEU A 111 -23.88 16.25 30.07
N LEU A 112 -24.85 17.04 29.65
CA LEU A 112 -26.25 16.84 30.00
C LEU A 112 -26.86 15.68 29.19
N PRO A 113 -27.96 15.06 29.64
CA PRO A 113 -28.61 13.98 28.90
C PRO A 113 -29.01 14.41 27.48
N GLY A 114 -28.58 13.64 26.48
CA GLY A 114 -28.77 13.96 25.06
C GLY A 114 -27.84 15.04 24.50
N GLU A 115 -26.95 15.63 25.30
CA GLU A 115 -25.95 16.58 24.83
C GLU A 115 -24.81 15.85 24.09
N SER A 116 -24.36 16.44 22.99
CA SER A 116 -23.18 16.00 22.25
C SER A 116 -22.17 17.13 22.13
N ARG A 117 -20.88 16.83 22.37
CA ARG A 117 -19.78 17.77 22.10
C ARG A 117 -18.75 17.18 21.15
N SER A 118 -18.28 17.98 20.20
CA SER A 118 -17.32 17.57 19.18
C SER A 118 -15.98 18.28 19.34
N PHE A 119 -14.90 17.52 19.16
CA PHE A 119 -13.51 17.94 19.25
C PHE A 119 -12.77 17.54 17.98
N VAL A 120 -11.76 18.32 17.57
CA VAL A 120 -10.98 18.02 16.37
C VAL A 120 -9.53 17.69 16.74
N TYR A 121 -9.15 16.44 16.50
CA TYR A 121 -7.76 16.00 16.55
C TYR A 121 -7.08 16.29 15.21
N LYS A 122 -5.90 16.93 15.23
CA LYS A 122 -5.07 17.17 14.05
C LYS A 122 -3.63 16.79 14.36
N GLU A 123 -3.01 15.99 13.51
CA GLU A 123 -1.61 15.61 13.66
C GLU A 123 -0.94 15.42 12.30
N MET A 124 0.26 15.96 12.13
CA MET A 124 1.05 15.82 10.91
C MET A 124 1.88 14.55 10.96
N LEU A 125 1.75 13.70 9.93
CA LEU A 125 2.60 12.53 9.80
C LEU A 125 4.01 12.96 9.38
N PRO A 126 5.07 12.40 9.99
CA PRO A 126 6.43 12.57 9.50
C PRO A 126 6.56 12.15 8.02
N CYS A 127 7.38 12.86 7.25
CA CYS A 127 7.62 12.54 5.84
C CYS A 127 8.44 11.25 5.64
N ASP A 128 9.23 10.88 6.65
CA ASP A 128 10.04 9.66 6.74
C ASP A 128 9.28 8.47 7.35
N ALA A 129 7.98 8.65 7.64
CA ALA A 129 7.14 7.59 8.18
C ALA A 129 7.07 6.39 7.21
N PRO A 130 7.21 5.13 7.70
CA PRO A 130 7.09 3.96 6.83
C PRO A 130 5.66 3.84 6.25
N PRO A 131 5.47 3.25 5.06
CA PRO A 131 4.13 3.03 4.55
C PRO A 131 3.38 1.96 5.35
N THR A 132 2.05 1.96 5.26
CA THR A 132 1.26 0.80 5.68
C THR A 132 1.54 -0.35 4.72
N TYR A 133 2.00 -1.47 5.26
CA TYR A 133 2.40 -2.64 4.48
C TYR A 133 2.11 -3.93 5.24
N ARG A 134 1.73 -4.98 4.51
CA ARG A 134 1.50 -6.33 5.05
C ARG A 134 2.19 -7.34 4.15
N GLY A 135 3.47 -7.56 4.43
CA GLY A 135 4.29 -8.56 3.76
C GLY A 135 4.42 -9.84 4.58
N GLN A 136 5.32 -10.71 4.13
CA GLN A 136 5.67 -11.97 4.78
C GLN A 136 6.81 -11.79 5.79
N LEU A 137 7.73 -10.85 5.54
CA LEU A 137 8.85 -10.57 6.43
C LEU A 137 8.48 -9.58 7.54
N LEU A 138 7.62 -8.61 7.23
CA LEU A 138 7.11 -7.67 8.22
C LEU A 138 5.76 -7.07 7.85
N LYS A 139 5.17 -6.39 8.83
CA LYS A 139 3.91 -5.67 8.70
C LYS A 139 3.96 -4.36 9.48
N TYR A 140 3.65 -3.26 8.81
CA TYR A 140 3.46 -1.93 9.37
C TYR A 140 1.96 -1.60 9.44
N VAL A 141 1.47 -1.32 10.65
CA VAL A 141 0.05 -1.02 10.91
C VAL A 141 -0.07 0.32 11.62
N TYR A 142 -0.81 1.23 11.00
CA TYR A 142 -1.12 2.54 11.56
C TYR A 142 -2.49 2.55 12.22
N LYS A 143 -2.55 3.15 13.42
CA LYS A 143 -3.79 3.34 14.17
C LYS A 143 -3.80 4.73 14.80
N ILE A 144 -4.97 5.36 14.76
CA ILE A 144 -5.30 6.50 15.62
C ILE A 144 -5.98 5.89 16.84
N THR A 145 -5.45 6.15 18.03
CA THR A 145 -6.04 5.67 19.28
C THR A 145 -6.56 6.85 20.08
N ILE A 146 -7.86 6.81 20.37
CA ILE A 146 -8.54 7.77 21.23
C ILE A 146 -8.84 7.06 22.54
N GLY A 147 -8.22 7.52 23.62
CA GLY A 147 -8.51 7.06 24.96
C GLY A 147 -9.44 8.01 25.66
N THR A 148 -10.45 7.46 26.34
CA THR A 148 -11.37 8.23 27.17
C THR A 148 -11.57 7.53 28.50
N GLN A 149 -11.80 8.32 29.54
CA GLN A 149 -12.12 7.81 30.87
C GLN A 149 -13.38 8.48 31.38
N ARG A 150 -14.42 7.67 31.66
CA ARG A 150 -15.58 8.09 32.45
C ARG A 150 -15.19 8.11 33.92
N LEU A 151 -15.66 9.10 34.68
CA LEU A 151 -15.34 9.22 36.10
C LEU A 151 -15.74 7.95 36.86
N GLY A 152 -14.81 7.37 37.61
CA GLY A 152 -15.02 6.11 38.36
C GLY A 152 -14.97 4.82 37.52
N ALA A 153 -14.74 4.90 36.21
CA ALA A 153 -14.61 3.75 35.31
C ALA A 153 -13.17 3.59 34.78
N PRO A 154 -12.78 2.38 34.33
CA PRO A 154 -11.50 2.19 33.66
C PRO A 154 -11.47 2.89 32.29
N THR A 155 -10.27 3.27 31.85
CA THR A 155 -10.03 3.84 30.53
C THR A 155 -10.45 2.87 29.42
N LYS A 156 -11.17 3.38 28.43
CA LYS A 156 -11.47 2.67 27.18
C LYS A 156 -10.73 3.30 26.01
N LEU A 157 -10.38 2.49 25.03
CA LEU A 157 -9.58 2.88 23.87
C LEU A 157 -10.33 2.57 22.58
N LEU A 158 -10.63 3.60 21.79
CA LEU A 158 -11.14 3.49 20.44
C LEU A 158 -9.96 3.50 19.47
N ARG A 159 -9.86 2.47 18.61
CA ARG A 159 -8.75 2.28 17.67
C ARG A 159 -9.26 2.36 16.25
N ILE A 160 -8.70 3.29 15.48
CA ILE A 160 -9.10 3.60 14.12
C ILE A 160 -7.93 3.22 13.21
N PRO A 161 -7.99 2.10 12.48
CA PRO A 161 -6.96 1.76 11.52
C PRO A 161 -7.03 2.70 10.31
N PHE A 162 -5.87 3.10 9.81
CA PHE A 162 -5.77 3.88 8.58
C PHE A 162 -4.54 3.46 7.77
N ARG A 163 -4.49 3.86 6.50
CA ARG A 163 -3.42 3.49 5.57
C ARG A 163 -2.54 4.70 5.28
N VAL A 164 -1.23 4.53 5.40
CA VAL A 164 -0.22 5.51 5.02
C VAL A 164 0.45 5.06 3.72
N ILE A 165 0.58 5.98 2.76
CA ILE A 165 1.31 5.80 1.51
C ILE A 165 2.51 6.74 1.52
N VAL A 166 3.64 6.30 0.98
CA VAL A 166 4.88 7.10 0.90
C VAL A 166 5.20 7.47 -0.54
N LEU A 167 5.84 8.63 -0.71
CA LEU A 167 6.35 9.10 -2.01
C LEU A 167 7.87 8.89 -2.06
N GLN A 168 8.28 7.65 -2.33
CA GLN A 168 9.69 7.25 -2.39
C GLN A 168 10.43 8.00 -3.53
N GLY A 169 11.57 8.66 -3.22
CA GLY A 169 12.47 9.24 -4.23
C GLY A 169 12.02 10.57 -4.87
N LEU A 170 10.92 11.17 -4.39
CA LEU A 170 10.39 12.44 -4.93
C LEU A 170 10.56 13.62 -3.97
N SER A 171 10.88 13.36 -2.70
CA SER A 171 11.11 14.43 -1.73
C SER A 171 12.30 15.31 -2.13
N GLU A 172 13.32 14.76 -2.81
CA GLU A 172 14.45 15.53 -3.34
C GLU A 172 14.04 16.36 -4.58
N ALA A 173 13.22 15.79 -5.48
CA ALA A 173 12.76 16.49 -6.68
C ALA A 173 11.87 17.70 -6.37
N CYS A 174 11.07 17.65 -5.30
CA CYS A 174 10.27 18.78 -4.82
C CYS A 174 11.15 19.93 -4.30
N VAL A 175 12.31 19.64 -3.69
CA VAL A 175 13.25 20.66 -3.21
C VAL A 175 13.95 21.35 -4.38
N TYR A 176 14.29 20.61 -5.45
CA TYR A 176 14.88 21.21 -6.66
C TYR A 176 13.88 22.01 -7.51
N SER A 177 12.57 21.77 -7.37
CA SER A 177 11.55 22.66 -7.95
C SER A 177 11.36 23.96 -7.17
N GLU A 178 11.87 24.06 -5.94
CA GLU A 178 11.89 25.33 -5.18
C GLU A 178 13.08 26.23 -5.54
N SER A 179 14.16 25.68 -6.12
CA SER A 179 15.22 26.49 -6.75
C SER A 179 14.69 27.05 -8.07
N GLY A 180 13.95 28.15 -7.96
CA GLY A 180 13.39 28.85 -9.11
C GLY A 180 14.49 29.30 -10.07
N GLU A 181 14.47 28.77 -11.29
CA GLU A 181 15.12 29.40 -12.43
C GLU A 181 14.55 28.86 -13.76
N LEU A 182 14.10 29.80 -14.61
CA LEU A 182 13.99 29.71 -16.07
C LEU A 182 12.75 29.05 -16.73
N ALA A 183 11.56 29.13 -16.15
CA ALA A 183 10.34 29.01 -16.98
C ALA A 183 9.86 30.42 -17.39
N PRO A 184 9.51 30.68 -18.66
CA PRO A 184 9.04 31.99 -19.09
C PRO A 184 7.75 32.33 -18.34
N THR A 185 7.81 33.34 -17.47
CA THR A 185 6.69 33.78 -16.65
C THR A 185 5.64 34.41 -17.57
N ASN A 186 4.55 33.69 -17.83
CA ASN A 186 3.45 34.21 -18.63
C ASN A 186 2.69 35.27 -17.81
N PRO A 187 2.70 36.55 -18.23
CA PRO A 187 2.09 37.64 -17.47
C PRO A 187 0.55 37.62 -17.50
N PHE A 188 -0.07 36.74 -18.29
CA PHE A 188 -1.53 36.56 -18.38
C PHE A 188 -2.05 35.37 -17.56
N LEU A 189 -1.17 34.53 -17.01
CA LEU A 189 -1.54 33.48 -16.07
C LEU A 189 -1.40 34.04 -14.66
N HIS A 190 -2.49 33.99 -13.88
CA HIS A 190 -2.42 34.26 -12.45
C HIS A 190 -1.25 33.48 -11.85
N THR A 191 -0.43 34.16 -11.06
CA THR A 191 0.68 33.53 -10.32
C THR A 191 0.12 32.30 -9.63
N PRO A 192 0.58 31.07 -9.97
CA PRO A 192 -0.01 29.88 -9.38
C PRO A 192 0.12 30.02 -7.88
N GLN A 193 -1.03 29.99 -7.21
CA GLN A 193 -1.17 30.05 -5.77
C GLN A 193 -0.31 28.93 -5.19
N ARG A 194 0.93 29.24 -4.76
CA ARG A 194 2.00 28.31 -4.31
C ARG A 194 1.50 26.87 -4.25
N ASP A 195 1.70 26.13 -5.34
CA ASP A 195 1.26 24.75 -5.43
C ASP A 195 1.77 24.01 -4.19
N THR A 196 0.85 23.51 -3.35
CA THR A 196 1.23 22.74 -2.17
C THR A 196 2.19 21.62 -2.59
N PRO A 197 3.29 21.35 -1.87
CA PRO A 197 4.32 20.37 -2.26
C PRO A 197 3.75 19.00 -2.70
N ARG A 198 2.62 18.61 -2.09
CA ARG A 198 1.82 17.44 -2.46
C ARG A 198 1.35 17.44 -3.92
N TYR A 199 0.79 18.55 -4.41
CA TYR A 199 0.30 18.66 -5.78
C TYR A 199 1.44 18.51 -6.79
N THR A 200 2.55 19.20 -6.55
CA THR A 200 3.77 19.09 -7.36
C THR A 200 4.27 17.65 -7.41
N ALA A 201 4.31 16.96 -6.27
CA ALA A 201 4.73 15.56 -6.22
C ALA A 201 3.86 14.64 -7.07
N PHE A 202 2.52 14.78 -7.02
CA PHE A 202 1.63 13.99 -7.89
C PHE A 202 1.72 14.35 -9.36
N GLN A 203 1.99 15.62 -9.70
CA GLN A 203 2.27 16.01 -11.08
C GLN A 203 3.53 15.33 -11.61
N ILE A 204 4.61 15.26 -10.81
CA ILE A 204 5.82 14.54 -11.18
C ILE A 204 5.54 13.05 -11.38
N ILE A 205 4.80 12.41 -10.46
CA ILE A 205 4.39 11.00 -10.58
C ILE A 205 3.57 10.74 -11.84
N GLN A 206 2.62 11.62 -12.13
CA GLN A 206 1.77 11.52 -13.30
C GLN A 206 2.61 11.62 -14.57
N ASN A 207 3.51 12.60 -14.65
CA ASN A 207 4.42 12.75 -15.78
C ASN A 207 5.36 11.55 -15.93
N ALA A 208 5.88 11.00 -14.83
CA ALA A 208 6.72 9.80 -14.86
C ALA A 208 5.96 8.56 -15.39
N SER A 209 4.69 8.39 -15.01
CA SER A 209 3.84 7.28 -15.49
C SER A 209 3.39 7.44 -16.95
N MET A 210 3.27 8.69 -17.43
CA MET A 210 2.84 8.98 -18.79
C MET A 210 3.96 8.89 -19.83
N ARG A 211 5.23 8.98 -19.41
CA ARG A 211 6.39 8.85 -20.30
C ARG A 211 6.41 7.45 -20.92
N LYS A 212 6.13 7.39 -22.23
CA LYS A 212 6.23 6.16 -23.01
C LYS A 212 7.61 6.08 -23.64
N ASN A 213 8.31 4.99 -23.39
CA ASN A 213 9.51 4.59 -24.12
C ASN A 213 9.37 3.12 -24.49
N LEU A 214 9.45 2.82 -25.79
CA LEU A 214 9.33 1.45 -26.28
C LEU A 214 10.62 0.69 -25.95
N ASN A 215 10.56 -0.14 -24.92
CA ASN A 215 11.64 -1.04 -24.56
C ASN A 215 11.38 -2.40 -25.21
N GLN A 216 12.38 -2.89 -25.93
CA GLN A 216 12.33 -4.17 -26.64
C GLN A 216 13.41 -5.11 -26.09
N TYR A 217 13.01 -6.33 -25.74
CA TYR A 217 13.88 -7.34 -25.16
C TYR A 217 13.80 -8.62 -26.00
N ASN A 218 14.93 -9.05 -26.54
CA ASN A 218 15.03 -10.35 -27.20
C ASN A 218 15.35 -11.41 -26.13
N ILE A 219 14.35 -12.22 -25.80
CA ILE A 219 14.48 -13.29 -24.81
C ILE A 219 14.95 -14.55 -25.55
N THR A 220 16.07 -15.10 -25.10
CA THR A 220 16.75 -16.24 -25.73
C THR A 220 16.97 -17.37 -24.73
N ASN A 221 16.97 -18.60 -25.24
CA ASN A 221 17.45 -19.81 -24.55
C ASN A 221 18.73 -20.30 -25.24
N THR A 222 19.37 -21.33 -24.69
CA THR A 222 20.47 -22.12 -25.26
C THR A 222 20.25 -22.53 -26.72
N ARG A 223 19.00 -22.77 -27.15
CA ARG A 223 18.65 -23.14 -28.54
C ARG A 223 18.39 -21.94 -29.47
N GLY A 224 18.31 -20.72 -28.94
CA GLY A 224 18.09 -19.51 -29.75
C GLY A 224 17.01 -18.59 -29.21
N LYS A 225 16.59 -17.63 -30.05
CA LYS A 225 15.55 -16.64 -29.75
C LYS A 225 14.19 -17.30 -29.53
N VAL A 226 13.58 -17.04 -28.38
CA VAL A 226 12.24 -17.53 -28.01
C VAL A 226 11.18 -16.50 -28.37
N VAL A 227 11.38 -15.24 -27.98
CA VAL A 227 10.39 -14.18 -28.18
C VAL A 227 11.04 -12.80 -28.11
N ARG A 228 10.46 -11.83 -28.82
CA ARG A 228 10.72 -10.41 -28.63
C ARG A 228 9.62 -9.82 -27.76
N PHE A 229 9.96 -9.42 -26.53
CA PHE A 229 9.04 -8.76 -25.60
C PHE A 229 9.12 -7.24 -25.74
N CYS A 230 7.99 -6.58 -25.87
CA CYS A 230 7.89 -5.14 -26.10
C CYS A 230 6.98 -4.49 -25.05
N ILE A 231 7.50 -3.50 -24.33
CA ILE A 231 6.75 -2.75 -23.30
C ILE A 231 6.97 -1.25 -23.48
N TYR A 232 5.92 -0.45 -23.32
CA TYR A 232 5.97 0.99 -23.58
C TYR A 232 6.39 1.84 -22.39
N LYS A 233 6.51 1.26 -21.18
CA LYS A 233 6.99 1.96 -19.98
C LYS A 233 7.34 0.96 -18.88
N THR A 234 8.16 1.40 -17.93
CA THR A 234 8.54 0.61 -16.73
C THR A 234 8.07 1.26 -15.44
N ASN A 235 7.49 2.46 -15.50
CA ASN A 235 6.88 3.15 -14.36
C ASN A 235 5.36 3.08 -14.49
N PHE A 236 4.71 2.46 -13.52
CA PHE A 236 3.26 2.28 -13.49
C PHE A 236 2.70 2.84 -12.20
N ARG A 237 1.47 3.35 -12.21
CA ARG A 237 0.77 3.71 -10.96
C ARG A 237 -0.09 2.56 -10.46
N LEU A 238 -0.37 2.58 -9.16
CA LEU A 238 -1.42 1.73 -8.58
C LEU A 238 -2.73 1.87 -9.36
N GLY A 239 -3.36 0.74 -9.70
CA GLY A 239 -4.61 0.69 -10.47
C GLY A 239 -4.45 0.79 -11.98
N GLU A 240 -3.24 0.95 -12.51
CA GLU A 240 -3.00 0.86 -13.96
C GLU A 240 -2.87 -0.60 -14.42
N ASP A 241 -3.15 -0.83 -15.70
CA ASP A 241 -2.89 -2.11 -16.35
C ASP A 241 -1.53 -2.06 -17.07
N ILE A 242 -0.73 -3.10 -16.85
CA ILE A 242 0.51 -3.31 -17.59
C ILE A 242 0.13 -3.93 -18.94
N VAL A 243 0.37 -3.16 -20.00
CA VAL A 243 0.13 -3.60 -21.39
C VAL A 243 1.45 -3.76 -22.12
N ALA A 244 1.66 -4.93 -22.70
CA ALA A 244 2.85 -5.28 -23.46
C ALA A 244 2.51 -6.24 -24.62
N THR A 245 3.45 -6.43 -25.54
CA THR A 245 3.29 -7.39 -26.64
C THR A 245 4.44 -8.39 -26.67
N LEU A 246 4.12 -9.60 -27.14
CA LEU A 246 5.06 -10.68 -27.37
C LEU A 246 5.04 -11.01 -28.85
N ASP A 247 6.21 -10.96 -29.48
CA ASP A 247 6.38 -11.22 -30.90
C ASP A 247 7.27 -12.45 -31.10
N PHE A 248 6.66 -13.49 -31.65
CA PHE A 248 7.26 -14.79 -31.95
C PHE A 248 7.59 -14.95 -33.44
N SER A 249 7.38 -13.94 -34.28
CA SER A 249 7.60 -14.02 -35.74
C SER A 249 9.04 -14.36 -36.11
N GLU A 250 10.01 -13.84 -35.36
CA GLU A 250 11.44 -14.10 -35.51
C GLU A 250 11.95 -15.16 -34.49
N ALA A 251 11.06 -15.98 -33.92
CA ALA A 251 11.44 -17.00 -32.95
C ALA A 251 12.16 -18.18 -33.63
N GLN A 252 13.32 -18.53 -33.11
CA GLN A 252 14.09 -19.72 -33.49
C GLN A 252 13.64 -20.96 -32.70
N VAL A 253 13.10 -20.75 -31.49
CA VAL A 253 12.59 -21.80 -30.61
C VAL A 253 11.09 -21.62 -30.44
N LYS A 254 10.29 -22.67 -30.67
CA LYS A 254 8.83 -22.59 -30.50
C LYS A 254 8.47 -22.51 -29.02
N CYS A 255 7.74 -21.47 -28.67
CA CYS A 255 7.10 -21.34 -27.36
C CYS A 255 5.74 -22.02 -27.39
N VAL A 256 5.50 -22.97 -26.48
CA VAL A 256 4.24 -23.69 -26.35
C VAL A 256 3.26 -22.86 -25.53
N GLN A 257 3.72 -22.33 -24.40
CA GLN A 257 2.94 -21.46 -23.53
C GLN A 257 3.86 -20.56 -22.73
N TYR A 258 3.31 -19.44 -22.27
CA TYR A 258 4.00 -18.55 -21.35
C TYR A 258 3.06 -18.10 -20.23
N SER A 259 3.65 -17.70 -19.12
CA SER A 259 2.92 -16.99 -18.08
C SER A 259 3.72 -15.82 -17.55
N VAL A 260 3.02 -14.75 -17.20
CA VAL A 260 3.62 -13.53 -16.65
C VAL A 260 2.93 -13.21 -15.34
N THR A 261 3.71 -13.09 -14.28
CA THR A 261 3.21 -12.81 -12.93
C THR A 261 3.77 -11.50 -12.43
N LEU A 262 2.90 -10.61 -11.95
CA LEU A 262 3.31 -9.43 -11.20
C LEU A 262 3.70 -9.89 -9.80
N GLN A 263 4.96 -9.69 -9.43
CA GLN A 263 5.49 -10.12 -8.14
C GLN A 263 6.11 -8.93 -7.40
N SER A 264 5.95 -8.91 -6.09
CA SER A 264 6.76 -8.06 -5.22
C SER A 264 7.89 -8.88 -4.60
N GLU A 265 9.05 -8.26 -4.48
CA GLU A 265 10.25 -8.81 -3.88
C GLU A 265 10.56 -8.05 -2.60
N GLU A 266 10.45 -8.72 -1.45
CA GLU A 266 10.81 -8.21 -0.15
C GLU A 266 12.28 -8.56 0.16
N ILE A 267 13.13 -7.55 0.24
CA ILE A 267 14.57 -7.67 0.46
C ILE A 267 14.90 -7.14 1.85
N ILE A 268 15.52 -7.97 2.69
CA ILE A 268 15.98 -7.57 4.02
C ILE A 268 17.27 -6.77 3.90
N THR A 269 17.32 -5.60 4.55
CA THR A 269 18.54 -4.79 4.68
C THR A 269 19.65 -5.58 5.36
N GLU A 270 20.90 -5.45 4.91
CA GLU A 270 22.02 -6.29 5.37
C GLU A 270 22.17 -6.36 6.89
N ASN A 271 22.04 -5.24 7.58
CA ASN A 271 22.15 -5.14 9.05
C ASN A 271 21.02 -5.85 9.82
N CYS A 272 19.92 -6.16 9.15
CA CYS A 272 18.73 -6.77 9.74
C CYS A 272 18.56 -8.24 9.34
N ARG A 273 19.54 -8.83 8.63
CA ARG A 273 19.50 -10.25 8.22
C ARG A 273 19.90 -11.17 9.36
N GLN A 274 19.15 -12.26 9.55
CA GLN A 274 19.58 -13.33 10.46
C GLN A 274 20.69 -14.21 9.89
N ARG A 275 20.77 -14.35 8.57
CA ARG A 275 21.81 -15.13 7.90
C ARG A 275 22.30 -14.36 6.68
N ALA A 276 23.60 -14.41 6.40
CA ALA A 276 24.21 -13.65 5.31
C ALA A 276 23.55 -13.91 3.94
N ASN A 277 23.22 -15.17 3.65
CA ASN A 277 22.67 -15.62 2.36
C ASN A 277 21.13 -15.81 2.39
N GLN A 278 20.40 -14.95 3.10
CA GLN A 278 18.93 -14.98 3.05
C GLN A 278 18.42 -14.54 1.69
N LYS A 279 17.68 -15.41 1.02
CA LYS A 279 16.99 -15.07 -0.22
C LYS A 279 15.84 -14.07 0.05
N PRO A 280 15.60 -13.13 -0.86
CA PRO A 280 14.41 -12.30 -0.85
C PRO A 280 13.12 -13.12 -0.81
N MET A 281 12.05 -12.52 -0.30
CA MET A 281 10.72 -13.13 -0.33
C MET A 281 9.93 -12.61 -1.51
N LEU A 282 9.43 -13.54 -2.35
CA LEU A 282 8.61 -13.21 -3.51
C LEU A 282 7.13 -13.42 -3.19
N VAL A 283 6.30 -12.44 -3.53
CA VAL A 283 4.84 -12.49 -3.35
C VAL A 283 4.14 -12.23 -4.69
N PRO A 284 3.41 -13.21 -5.25
CA PRO A 284 2.67 -13.04 -6.49
C PRO A 284 1.33 -12.32 -6.28
N TYR A 285 0.92 -11.49 -7.25
CA TYR A 285 -0.35 -10.74 -7.21
C TYR A 285 -1.28 -11.11 -8.37
N SER A 286 -0.99 -10.63 -9.58
CA SER A 286 -1.75 -10.92 -10.79
C SER A 286 -0.92 -11.82 -11.70
N LYS A 287 -1.59 -12.76 -12.39
CA LYS A 287 -0.97 -13.69 -13.34
C LYS A 287 -1.77 -13.72 -14.64
N SER A 288 -1.09 -13.60 -15.76
CA SER A 288 -1.63 -13.90 -17.09
C SER A 288 -0.95 -15.15 -17.62
N HIS A 289 -1.72 -16.02 -18.28
CA HIS A 289 -1.22 -17.27 -18.87
C HIS A 289 -1.88 -17.45 -20.23
N GLU A 290 -1.07 -17.87 -21.20
CA GLU A 290 -1.54 -18.08 -22.57
C GLU A 290 -0.76 -19.23 -23.21
N VAL A 291 -1.49 -20.07 -23.95
CA VAL A 291 -0.93 -21.10 -24.83
C VAL A 291 -0.69 -20.46 -26.19
N CYS A 292 0.57 -20.36 -26.59
CA CYS A 292 0.99 -19.55 -27.74
C CYS A 292 1.65 -20.34 -28.86
N LEU A 293 1.51 -21.68 -28.86
CA LEU A 293 2.03 -22.53 -29.92
C LEU A 293 1.52 -22.06 -31.29
N ASN A 294 2.45 -21.77 -32.20
CA ASN A 294 2.21 -21.28 -33.57
C ASN A 294 1.58 -19.87 -33.68
N LEU A 295 1.45 -19.11 -32.59
CA LEU A 295 1.10 -17.70 -32.67
C LEU A 295 2.33 -16.89 -33.12
N SER A 296 2.12 -15.91 -34.00
CA SER A 296 3.17 -14.96 -34.40
C SER A 296 3.26 -13.78 -33.43
N HIS A 297 2.13 -13.35 -32.88
CA HIS A 297 2.04 -12.21 -31.97
C HIS A 297 0.96 -12.46 -30.91
N THR A 298 1.23 -12.05 -29.68
CA THR A 298 0.25 -12.01 -28.59
C THR A 298 0.40 -10.73 -27.78
N HIS A 299 -0.52 -10.48 -26.85
CA HIS A 299 -0.51 -9.32 -25.98
C HIS A 299 -0.65 -9.75 -24.52
N LEU A 300 -0.06 -8.96 -23.64
CA LEU A 300 -0.16 -9.09 -22.20
C LEU A 300 -1.00 -7.93 -21.67
N LEU A 301 -1.97 -8.25 -20.83
CA LEU A 301 -2.68 -7.30 -19.97
C LEU A 301 -2.61 -7.83 -18.55
N LEU A 302 -2.00 -7.07 -17.65
CA LEU A 302 -1.78 -7.48 -16.27
C LEU A 302 -2.16 -6.34 -15.30
N PRO A 303 -3.25 -6.47 -14.54
CA PRO A 303 -3.73 -5.39 -13.68
C PRO A 303 -2.85 -5.22 -12.44
N ILE A 304 -2.54 -3.97 -12.08
CA ILE A 304 -1.90 -3.61 -10.81
C ILE A 304 -2.98 -3.30 -9.77
N PRO A 305 -3.13 -4.08 -8.69
CA PRO A 305 -4.22 -3.83 -7.75
C PRO A 305 -4.04 -2.51 -6.99
N LEU A 306 -5.12 -1.75 -6.83
CA LEU A 306 -5.08 -0.42 -6.20
C LEU A 306 -4.75 -0.45 -4.70
N HIS A 307 -4.93 -1.60 -4.04
CA HIS A 307 -4.74 -1.77 -2.60
C HIS A 307 -3.32 -2.19 -2.20
N VAL A 308 -2.42 -2.49 -3.16
CA VAL A 308 -1.04 -2.90 -2.84
C VAL A 308 -0.22 -1.69 -2.39
N THR A 309 0.95 -1.95 -1.80
CA THR A 309 1.88 -0.89 -1.40
C THR A 309 2.91 -0.70 -2.52
N PRO A 310 3.12 0.53 -3.03
CA PRO A 310 4.13 0.82 -4.04
C PRO A 310 5.55 0.45 -3.61
N THR A 311 6.52 0.61 -4.50
CA THR A 311 7.95 0.45 -4.17
C THR A 311 8.30 1.32 -2.95
N PHE A 312 8.92 0.72 -1.93
CA PHE A 312 9.40 1.48 -0.79
C PHE A 312 10.66 0.88 -0.17
N THR A 313 11.38 1.68 0.62
CA THR A 313 12.53 1.22 1.40
C THR A 313 12.49 1.81 2.80
N THR A 314 12.77 0.96 3.78
CA THR A 314 12.91 1.29 5.20
C THR A 314 14.22 0.70 5.72
N ASP A 315 14.59 1.03 6.97
CA ASP A 315 15.77 0.46 7.61
C ASP A 315 15.76 -1.08 7.70
N LEU A 316 14.58 -1.69 7.71
CA LEU A 316 14.42 -3.15 7.88
C LEU A 316 14.34 -3.88 6.53
N VAL A 317 13.52 -3.38 5.61
CA VAL A 317 13.23 -4.02 4.33
C VAL A 317 13.06 -3.01 3.20
N SER A 318 13.38 -3.46 1.99
CA SER A 318 13.01 -2.83 0.72
C SER A 318 12.01 -3.72 -0.01
N VAL A 319 11.00 -3.12 -0.63
CA VAL A 319 10.02 -3.82 -1.46
C VAL A 319 10.14 -3.30 -2.88
N GLN A 320 10.44 -4.20 -3.80
CA GLN A 320 10.59 -3.94 -5.23
C GLN A 320 9.57 -4.74 -6.04
N TRP A 321 9.40 -4.42 -7.32
CA TRP A 321 8.41 -5.04 -8.19
C TRP A 321 9.05 -5.55 -9.47
N HIS A 322 8.62 -6.72 -9.93
CA HIS A 322 9.07 -7.29 -11.19
C HIS A 322 7.94 -8.06 -11.91
N LEU A 323 8.10 -8.17 -13.22
CA LEU A 323 7.34 -9.09 -14.05
C LEU A 323 8.14 -10.39 -14.15
N HIS A 324 7.58 -11.46 -13.61
CA HIS A 324 8.16 -12.79 -13.64
C HIS A 324 7.58 -13.59 -14.79
N PHE A 325 8.40 -13.89 -15.80
CA PHE A 325 8.02 -14.68 -16.95
C PHE A 325 8.46 -16.13 -16.77
N GLU A 326 7.55 -17.05 -17.03
CA GLU A 326 7.82 -18.48 -17.16
C GLU A 326 7.45 -18.88 -18.60
N PHE A 327 8.42 -19.35 -19.38
CA PHE A 327 8.20 -19.84 -20.73
C PHE A 327 8.34 -21.36 -20.76
N VAL A 328 7.46 -22.01 -21.52
CA VAL A 328 7.55 -23.42 -21.85
C VAL A 328 7.87 -23.52 -23.34
N THR A 329 9.07 -23.98 -23.66
CA THR A 329 9.59 -24.06 -25.03
C THR A 329 9.69 -25.50 -25.49
N SER A 330 9.57 -25.76 -26.80
CA SER A 330 9.81 -27.10 -27.33
C SER A 330 11.31 -27.40 -27.43
N VAL A 331 11.68 -28.66 -27.20
CA VAL A 331 13.04 -29.16 -27.42
C VAL A 331 13.24 -29.61 -28.86
N GLY A 332 12.18 -30.18 -29.47
CA GLY A 332 12.16 -30.61 -30.86
C GLY A 332 11.34 -29.70 -31.76
N ASP A 333 11.37 -30.01 -33.06
CA ASP A 333 10.52 -29.35 -34.06
C ASP A 333 9.07 -29.80 -33.89
N VAL A 334 8.18 -28.83 -33.70
CA VAL A 334 6.74 -29.09 -33.54
C VAL A 334 6.07 -28.77 -34.87
N LYS A 335 5.65 -29.82 -35.58
CA LYS A 335 4.97 -29.66 -36.87
C LYS A 335 3.72 -28.80 -36.71
N GLY A 336 3.69 -27.67 -37.42
CA GLY A 336 2.55 -26.78 -37.49
C GLY A 336 1.40 -27.36 -38.33
N PRO A 337 0.37 -26.54 -38.62
CA PRO A 337 -0.65 -26.84 -39.62
C PRO A 337 0.03 -27.21 -40.94
N SER A 338 -0.20 -28.43 -41.42
CA SER A 338 0.24 -28.85 -42.76
C SER A 338 -0.48 -28.01 -43.81
N GLU A 339 0.25 -27.46 -44.77
CA GLU A 339 -0.38 -26.88 -45.96
C GLU A 339 -1.16 -27.97 -46.71
N PRO A 340 -2.39 -27.69 -47.19
CA PRO A 340 -3.17 -28.68 -47.92
C PRO A 340 -2.45 -29.02 -49.23
N ASN A 341 -1.98 -30.27 -49.34
CA ASN A 341 -1.31 -30.78 -50.54
C ASN A 341 -2.29 -30.93 -51.74
N THR A 342 -3.60 -30.86 -51.51
CA THR A 342 -4.64 -31.14 -52.50
C THR A 342 -5.90 -30.31 -52.21
N ARG A 343 -6.58 -29.81 -53.27
CA ARG A 343 -7.79 -28.96 -53.16
C ARG A 343 -8.99 -29.61 -52.45
N ASP A 344 -8.97 -30.93 -52.24
CA ASP A 344 -10.06 -31.71 -51.63
C ASP A 344 -9.80 -32.18 -50.19
N ASP A 345 -8.60 -32.00 -49.64
CA ASP A 345 -8.29 -32.45 -48.28
C ASP A 345 -8.58 -31.34 -47.26
N GLN A 346 -9.74 -31.42 -46.59
CA GLN A 346 -9.99 -30.71 -45.33
C GLN A 346 -9.11 -31.33 -44.24
N VAL A 347 -7.82 -30.99 -44.22
CA VAL A 347 -6.91 -31.42 -43.14
C VAL A 347 -7.21 -30.58 -41.90
N GLU A 348 -8.04 -31.12 -41.00
CA GLU A 348 -8.16 -30.59 -39.64
C GLU A 348 -6.82 -30.77 -38.92
N TRP A 349 -6.11 -29.66 -38.68
CA TRP A 349 -4.90 -29.73 -37.87
C TRP A 349 -5.26 -30.18 -36.45
N ARG A 350 -4.57 -31.22 -35.97
CA ARG A 350 -4.68 -31.70 -34.60
C ARG A 350 -3.40 -31.37 -33.86
N ALA A 351 -3.56 -30.84 -32.65
CA ALA A 351 -2.43 -30.61 -31.76
C ALA A 351 -1.68 -31.94 -31.48
N PRO A 352 -0.35 -31.91 -31.36
CA PRO A 352 0.43 -33.10 -30.99
C PRO A 352 -0.04 -33.68 -29.65
N SER A 353 -0.09 -35.01 -29.54
CA SER A 353 -0.46 -35.69 -28.29
C SER A 353 0.63 -35.63 -27.21
N CYS A 354 1.88 -35.40 -27.61
CA CYS A 354 3.02 -35.24 -26.73
C CYS A 354 4.02 -34.27 -27.36
N VAL A 355 4.64 -33.41 -26.55
CA VAL A 355 5.67 -32.47 -26.97
C VAL A 355 6.75 -32.48 -25.89
N ASP A 356 8.00 -32.68 -26.29
CA ASP A 356 9.15 -32.54 -25.39
C ASP A 356 9.39 -31.06 -25.10
N ILE A 357 9.39 -30.70 -23.81
CA ILE A 357 9.43 -29.31 -23.35
C ILE A 357 10.62 -29.01 -22.44
N GLU A 358 11.00 -27.74 -22.40
CA GLU A 358 11.91 -27.15 -21.42
C GLU A 358 11.31 -25.84 -20.90
N THR A 359 11.53 -25.56 -19.62
CA THR A 359 11.10 -24.33 -18.97
C THR A 359 12.25 -23.33 -18.82
N MET A 360 11.99 -22.05 -19.05
CA MET A 360 12.92 -20.98 -18.72
C MET A 360 12.21 -19.83 -18.02
N VAL A 361 12.98 -19.06 -17.25
CA VAL A 361 12.50 -17.91 -16.49
C VAL A 361 13.19 -16.65 -16.96
N TRP A 362 12.45 -15.54 -16.99
CA TRP A 362 13.00 -14.21 -17.22
C TRP A 362 12.28 -13.19 -16.35
N ASP A 363 13.03 -12.33 -15.66
CA ASP A 363 12.47 -11.31 -14.78
C ASP A 363 12.76 -9.91 -15.33
N LEU A 364 11.75 -9.05 -15.35
CA LEU A 364 11.88 -7.63 -15.70
C LEU A 364 11.52 -6.75 -14.51
N PRO A 365 12.46 -5.99 -13.92
CA PRO A 365 12.13 -5.04 -12.88
C PRO A 365 11.26 -3.91 -13.42
N ILE A 366 10.24 -3.54 -12.64
CA ILE A 366 9.36 -2.41 -12.91
C ILE A 366 9.24 -1.56 -11.64
N ASN A 367 8.78 -0.33 -11.80
CA ASN A 367 8.54 0.56 -10.68
C ASN A 367 7.05 0.83 -10.55
N ILE A 368 6.50 0.55 -9.37
CA ILE A 368 5.12 0.91 -9.03
C ILE A 368 5.13 2.16 -8.19
N LEU A 369 4.46 3.19 -8.70
CA LEU A 369 4.30 4.50 -8.12
C LEU A 369 2.96 4.60 -7.37
N PRO A 370 2.91 5.36 -6.28
CA PRO A 370 1.66 5.67 -5.60
C PRO A 370 0.68 6.42 -6.50
N THR A 371 -0.59 6.39 -6.12
CA THR A 371 -1.63 7.24 -6.71
C THR A 371 -2.33 8.06 -5.64
N MET A 372 -3.31 8.87 -6.02
CA MET A 372 -4.06 9.71 -5.10
C MET A 372 -4.69 8.88 -3.95
N PRO A 373 -4.56 9.31 -2.69
CA PRO A 373 -5.12 8.57 -1.54
C PRO A 373 -6.62 8.31 -1.64
N SER A 374 -7.38 9.23 -2.23
CA SER A 374 -8.82 9.08 -2.45
C SER A 374 -9.17 7.91 -3.36
N GLN A 375 -8.34 7.62 -4.37
CA GLN A 375 -8.52 6.45 -5.23
C GLN A 375 -8.23 5.17 -4.45
N VAL A 376 -7.12 5.12 -3.71
CA VAL A 376 -6.76 3.95 -2.89
C VAL A 376 -7.83 3.68 -1.83
N ALA A 377 -8.41 4.73 -1.23
CA ALA A 377 -9.48 4.59 -0.25
C ALA A 377 -10.70 3.83 -0.81
N GLN A 378 -11.04 4.01 -2.09
CA GLN A 378 -12.14 3.30 -2.74
C GLN A 378 -11.89 1.79 -2.84
N ALA A 379 -10.64 1.35 -2.94
CA ALA A 379 -10.30 -0.07 -3.04
C ALA A 379 -10.16 -0.79 -1.68
N VAL A 380 -9.87 -0.06 -0.60
CA VAL A 380 -9.60 -0.68 0.72
C VAL A 380 -10.88 -0.78 1.58
N CYS A 381 -11.96 -0.07 1.23
CA CYS A 381 -13.27 -0.11 1.91
C CYS A 381 -13.19 -0.02 3.45
N MET A 382 -12.27 0.79 3.97
CA MET A 382 -12.14 0.99 5.42
C MET A 382 -13.25 1.92 5.92
N PRO A 383 -13.88 1.61 7.06
CA PRO A 383 -14.84 2.52 7.69
C PRO A 383 -14.13 3.81 8.08
N THR A 384 -14.77 4.94 7.83
CA THR A 384 -14.32 6.26 8.29
C THR A 384 -14.90 6.61 9.65
N LEU A 385 -16.00 5.96 10.03
CA LEU A 385 -16.72 6.16 11.26
C LEU A 385 -16.51 5.00 12.22
N HIS A 386 -16.13 5.33 13.44
CA HIS A 386 -15.90 4.36 14.51
C HIS A 386 -16.61 4.81 15.77
N VAL A 387 -17.30 3.88 16.42
CA VAL A 387 -18.08 4.15 17.64
C VAL A 387 -17.56 3.28 18.78
N LEU A 388 -17.45 3.87 19.96
CA LEU A 388 -17.09 3.21 21.20
C LEU A 388 -18.13 3.55 22.29
N PRO A 389 -18.90 2.56 22.77
CA PRO A 389 -19.76 2.73 23.94
C PRO A 389 -18.94 2.68 25.24
N LEU A 390 -19.10 3.71 26.09
CA LEU A 390 -18.36 3.91 27.35
C LEU A 390 -19.07 3.40 28.59
#